data_AF-A0A0F9HDB7-F1
#
_entry.id   AF-A0A0F9HDB7-F1
#
_cell.length_a   1.000
_cell.length_b   1.000
_cell.length_c   1.000
_cell.angle_alpha   90.00
_cell.angle_beta   90.00
_cell.angle_gamma   90.00
#
_symmetry.space_group_name_H-M   'P 1'
#
loop_
_entity.id
_entity.type
_entity.pdbx_description
1 polymer ?
#
loop_
_entity_poly.entity_id
_entity_poly.type
_entity_poly.pdbx_seq_one_letter_code
_entity_poly.pdbx_strand_id
1 'polypeptide(L)'
;TFINLDFQKKLKDHGVKVFTIENLPESVFKDPVIINKRLRNYWRHEEEIMQAIRYFLTKGRKEIEGVIFLVSFACGPDSLISELIMRDMKVVGLPFLEITMDEHSADAGMLTRIEAFIEMVRRKKKKLAMDLMKEETTAT
;
A
#
# COMPACT_ATOMS: atom_id res chain seq x y z
N THR A 1 21.27 16.23 -0.79
CA THR A 1 20.33 15.53 -1.67
C THR A 1 19.02 15.33 -0.92
N PHE A 2 18.07 16.23 -1.17
CA PHE A 2 16.91 16.55 -0.31
C PHE A 2 15.61 15.82 -0.72
N ILE A 3 15.69 14.56 -1.16
CA ILE A 3 14.56 13.91 -1.84
C ILE A 3 13.87 12.80 -1.00
N ASN A 4 14.47 12.28 0.08
CA ASN A 4 14.00 10.99 0.65
C ASN A 4 13.70 10.95 2.17
N LEU A 5 13.74 12.05 2.92
CA LEU A 5 13.72 11.95 4.40
C LEU A 5 12.43 12.37 5.09
N ASP A 6 11.56 13.15 4.44
CA ASP A 6 10.39 13.68 5.14
C ASP A 6 9.14 12.80 5.05
N PHE A 7 9.01 11.95 4.03
CA PHE A 7 7.81 11.12 3.86
C PHE A 7 7.67 10.05 4.96
N GLN A 8 8.69 9.20 5.12
CA GLN A 8 8.67 8.17 6.16
C GLN A 8 8.65 8.78 7.57
N LYS A 9 9.36 9.89 7.77
CA LYS A 9 9.37 10.62 9.04
C LYS A 9 7.97 11.14 9.37
N LYS A 10 7.27 11.77 8.42
CA LYS A 10 5.90 12.28 8.63
C LYS A 10 4.89 11.17 8.91
N LEU A 11 5.01 10.02 8.26
CA LEU A 11 4.19 8.84 8.61
C LEU A 11 4.44 8.41 10.06
N LYS A 12 5.71 8.35 10.48
CA LYS A 12 6.10 8.01 11.86
C LYS A 12 5.63 9.06 12.87
N ASP A 13 5.69 10.35 12.54
CA ASP A 13 5.21 11.45 13.38
C ASP A 13 3.69 11.36 13.61
N HIS A 14 2.95 10.78 12.65
CA HIS A 14 1.55 10.42 12.80
C HIS A 14 1.33 9.09 13.54
N GLY A 15 2.36 8.49 14.15
CA GLY A 15 2.24 7.20 14.84
C GLY A 15 1.90 6.03 13.91
N VAL A 16 2.17 6.16 12.61
CA VAL A 16 1.98 5.09 11.63
C VAL A 16 3.25 4.25 11.56
N LYS A 17 3.11 2.94 11.75
CA LYS A 17 4.20 2.00 11.46
C LYS A 17 4.25 1.76 9.96
N VAL A 18 5.43 1.94 9.37
CA VAL A 18 5.64 1.77 7.92
C VAL A 18 6.33 0.43 7.69
N PHE A 19 5.80 -0.35 6.75
CA PHE A 19 6.44 -1.53 6.19
C PHE A 19 6.75 -1.25 4.73
N THR A 20 7.98 -1.54 4.32
CA THR A 20 8.44 -1.43 2.93
C THR A 20 8.81 -2.82 2.40
N ILE A 21 9.03 -2.92 1.09
CA ILE A 21 9.41 -4.19 0.45
C ILE A 21 10.72 -4.75 1.04
N GLU A 22 11.62 -3.87 1.48
CA GLU A 22 12.90 -4.21 2.10
C GLU A 22 12.73 -4.79 3.51
N ASN A 23 11.55 -4.68 4.12
CA ASN A 23 11.26 -5.31 5.41
C ASN A 23 10.77 -6.76 5.27
N LEU A 24 10.53 -7.24 4.05
CA LEU A 24 10.04 -8.60 3.81
C LEU A 24 11.18 -9.61 3.76
N PRO A 25 10.95 -10.86 4.23
CA PRO A 25 11.97 -11.90 4.15
C PRO A 25 12.23 -12.29 2.70
N GLU A 26 13.49 -12.56 2.35
CA GLU A 26 13.92 -12.92 0.99
C GLU A 26 13.11 -14.08 0.36
N SER A 27 12.56 -14.97 1.20
CA SER A 27 11.69 -16.05 0.74
C SER A 27 10.45 -15.57 -0.01
N VAL A 28 9.97 -14.35 0.24
CA VAL A 28 8.83 -13.76 -0.48
C VAL A 28 9.15 -13.56 -1.95
N PHE A 29 10.42 -13.25 -2.27
CA PHE A 29 10.82 -12.86 -3.63
C PHE A 29 11.27 -14.04 -4.52
N LYS A 30 11.09 -15.28 -4.04
CA LYS A 30 11.48 -16.49 -4.78
C LYS A 30 10.38 -17.00 -5.70
N ASP A 31 9.12 -16.76 -5.35
CA ASP A 31 7.96 -17.31 -6.05
C ASP A 31 7.37 -16.27 -7.02
N PRO A 32 7.45 -16.49 -8.35
CA PRO A 32 6.96 -15.51 -9.31
C PRO A 32 5.43 -15.35 -9.25
N VAL A 33 4.96 -14.13 -9.51
CA VAL A 33 3.54 -13.81 -9.64
C VAL A 33 3.12 -13.98 -11.09
N ILE A 34 2.29 -15.00 -11.33
CA ILE A 34 1.77 -15.30 -12.66
C ILE A 34 0.44 -14.56 -12.84
N ILE A 35 0.46 -13.45 -13.58
CA ILE A 35 -0.75 -12.67 -13.92
C ILE A 35 -1.62 -13.45 -14.92
N ASN A 36 -0.99 -14.02 -15.96
CA ASN A 36 -1.63 -14.91 -16.93
C ASN A 36 -0.59 -15.89 -17.48
N LYS A 37 -1.00 -17.07 -17.96
CA LYS A 37 -0.15 -18.06 -18.65
C LYS A 37 0.72 -17.44 -19.77
N ARG A 38 0.31 -16.32 -20.36
CA ARG A 38 1.04 -15.59 -21.41
C ARG A 38 1.71 -14.29 -20.96
N LEU A 39 1.41 -13.79 -19.76
CA LEU A 39 1.92 -12.51 -19.28
C LEU A 39 2.72 -12.76 -17.99
N ARG A 40 4.04 -12.63 -18.12
CA ARG A 40 4.97 -12.61 -16.98
C ARG A 40 5.52 -11.20 -16.86
N ASN A 41 5.78 -10.76 -15.63
CA ASN A 41 6.49 -9.51 -15.44
C ASN A 41 7.89 -9.65 -16.05
N TYR A 42 8.26 -8.67 -16.86
CA TYR A 42 9.56 -8.64 -17.51
C TYR A 42 10.59 -7.94 -16.62
N TRP A 43 10.15 -6.95 -15.85
CA TRP A 43 11.00 -6.15 -14.99
C TRP A 43 11.03 -6.72 -13.59
N ARG A 44 12.25 -6.90 -13.06
CA ARG A 44 12.47 -7.42 -11.70
C ARG A 44 11.78 -6.57 -10.63
N HIS A 45 11.76 -5.25 -10.81
CA HIS A 45 11.16 -4.35 -9.82
C HIS A 45 9.64 -4.50 -9.73
N GLU A 46 8.95 -4.56 -10.88
CA GLU A 46 7.50 -4.84 -10.94
C GLU A 46 7.17 -6.18 -10.30
N GLU A 47 8.00 -7.19 -10.56
CA GLU A 47 7.85 -8.52 -9.99
C GLU A 47 7.99 -8.50 -8.46
N GLU A 48 9.01 -7.83 -7.93
CA GLU A 48 9.22 -7.67 -6.48
C GLU A 48 8.05 -6.92 -5.82
N ILE A 49 7.52 -5.89 -6.47
CA ILE A 49 6.30 -5.18 -6.02
C ILE A 49 5.12 -6.14 -5.96
N MET A 50 4.85 -6.89 -7.03
CA MET A 50 3.73 -7.83 -7.09
C MET A 50 3.86 -8.94 -6.06
N GLN A 51 5.08 -9.44 -5.81
CA GLN A 51 5.37 -10.43 -4.78
C GLN A 51 5.09 -9.89 -3.38
N ALA A 52 5.53 -8.65 -3.09
CA ALA A 52 5.26 -7.99 -1.82
C ALA A 52 3.75 -7.77 -1.60
N ILE A 53 3.04 -7.29 -2.61
CA ILE A 53 1.59 -7.14 -2.56
C ILE A 53 0.89 -8.47 -2.34
N ARG A 54 1.28 -9.52 -3.06
CA ARG A 54 0.74 -10.88 -2.86
C ARG A 54 0.98 -11.39 -1.44
N TYR A 55 2.15 -11.12 -0.85
CA TYR A 55 2.42 -11.47 0.55
C TYR A 55 1.43 -10.79 1.49
N PHE A 56 1.25 -9.46 1.36
CA PHE A 56 0.33 -8.71 2.21
C PHE A 56 -1.15 -9.01 1.94
N LEU A 57 -1.52 -9.49 0.76
CA LEU A 57 -2.89 -9.95 0.49
C LEU A 57 -3.16 -11.35 1.06
N THR A 58 -2.12 -12.13 1.39
CA THR A 58 -2.26 -13.52 1.83
C THR A 58 -1.79 -13.73 3.26
N LYS A 59 -0.47 -13.87 3.47
CA LYS A 59 0.15 -14.20 4.76
C LYS A 59 0.19 -12.99 5.70
N GLY A 60 0.53 -11.83 5.16
CA GLY A 60 0.72 -10.59 5.91
C GLY A 60 -0.53 -9.71 6.03
N ARG A 61 -1.72 -10.22 5.71
CA ARG A 61 -2.93 -9.38 5.63
C ARG A 61 -3.28 -8.65 6.91
N LYS A 62 -3.06 -9.29 8.06
CA LYS A 62 -3.32 -8.69 9.38
C LYS A 62 -2.22 -7.73 9.84
N GLU A 63 -1.13 -7.61 9.09
CA GLU A 63 0.02 -6.76 9.42
C GLU A 63 -0.15 -5.33 8.90
N ILE A 64 -1.11 -5.09 7.99
CA ILE A 64 -1.32 -3.79 7.35
C ILE A 64 -2.79 -3.36 7.30
N GLU A 65 -2.99 -2.05 7.40
CA GLU A 65 -4.30 -1.39 7.36
C GLU A 65 -4.49 -0.45 6.16
N GLY A 66 -3.46 -0.27 5.35
CA GLY A 66 -3.51 0.45 4.09
C GLY A 66 -2.20 0.31 3.32
N VAL A 67 -2.24 0.65 2.04
CA VAL A 67 -1.08 0.63 1.13
C VAL A 67 -0.90 2.01 0.53
N ILE A 68 0.33 2.51 0.54
CA ILE A 68 0.72 3.70 -0.22
C ILE A 68 1.68 3.23 -1.32
N PHE A 69 1.33 3.50 -2.56
CA PHE A 69 2.12 3.16 -3.74
C PHE A 69 2.77 4.42 -4.29
N LEU A 70 4.10 4.45 -4.30
CA LEU A 70 4.89 5.57 -4.81
C LEU A 70 5.29 5.27 -6.26
N VAL A 71 4.94 6.14 -7.19
CA VAL A 71 5.31 6.03 -8.61
C VAL A 71 6.07 7.25 -9.06
N SER A 72 7.10 7.08 -9.88
CA SER A 72 7.78 8.21 -10.52
C SER A 72 6.96 8.71 -11.72
N PHE A 73 6.94 10.03 -11.92
CA PHE A 73 6.28 10.62 -13.09
C PHE A 73 6.83 10.02 -14.40
N ALA A 74 5.95 9.82 -15.38
CA ALA A 74 6.24 9.18 -16.67
C ALA A 74 6.70 7.71 -16.63
N CYS A 75 6.52 6.99 -15.51
CA CYS A 75 6.75 5.54 -15.46
C CYS A 75 5.54 4.77 -16.07
N GLY A 76 5.55 4.61 -17.39
CA GLY A 76 4.58 3.80 -18.14
C GLY A 76 4.38 2.36 -17.60
N PRO A 77 5.45 1.58 -17.33
CA PRO A 77 5.32 0.22 -16.77
C PRO A 77 4.56 0.15 -15.44
N ASP A 78 4.85 1.08 -14.52
CA ASP A 78 4.24 1.10 -13.18
C ASP A 78 2.73 1.37 -13.22
N SER A 79 2.23 2.06 -14.26
CA SER A 79 0.81 2.36 -14.42
C SER A 79 -0.07 1.12 -14.55
N LEU A 80 0.44 0.05 -15.17
CA LEU A 80 -0.32 -1.21 -15.27
C LEU A 80 -0.33 -1.94 -13.92
N ILE A 81 0.81 -1.99 -13.25
CA ILE A 81 0.97 -2.66 -11.96
C ILE A 81 0.16 -1.91 -10.88
N SER A 82 0.18 -0.59 -10.85
CA SER A 82 -0.59 0.22 -9.90
C SER A 82 -2.10 -0.03 -10.04
N GLU A 83 -2.62 -0.09 -11.27
CA GLU A 83 -4.03 -0.40 -11.55
C GLU A 83 -4.41 -1.81 -11.09
N LEU A 84 -3.56 -2.81 -11.34
CA LEU A 84 -3.79 -4.18 -10.86
C LEU A 84 -3.85 -4.24 -9.33
N ILE A 85 -2.87 -3.63 -8.66
CA ILE A 85 -2.81 -3.57 -7.20
C ILE A 85 -4.04 -2.84 -6.65
N MET A 86 -4.41 -1.68 -7.23
CA MET A 86 -5.57 -0.92 -6.80
C MET A 86 -6.85 -1.75 -6.86
N ARG A 87 -7.03 -2.55 -7.93
CA ARG A 87 -8.17 -3.47 -8.06
C ARG A 87 -8.16 -4.55 -6.99
N ASP A 88 -7.02 -5.18 -6.75
CA ASP A 88 -6.89 -6.22 -5.71
C ASP A 88 -7.21 -5.64 -4.32
N MET A 89 -6.68 -4.45 -4.01
CA MET A 89 -6.95 -3.75 -2.75
C MET A 89 -8.42 -3.41 -2.59
N LYS A 90 -9.09 -2.98 -3.66
CA LYS A 90 -10.53 -2.71 -3.66
C LYS A 90 -11.35 -3.97 -3.36
N VAL A 91 -10.98 -5.11 -3.94
CA VAL A 91 -11.65 -6.41 -3.71
C VAL A 91 -11.56 -6.82 -2.24
N VAL A 92 -10.39 -6.70 -1.61
CA VAL A 92 -10.20 -7.04 -0.19
C VAL A 92 -10.59 -5.92 0.78
N GLY A 93 -11.10 -4.81 0.25
CA GLY A 93 -11.43 -3.62 1.03
C GLY A 93 -10.24 -3.04 1.80
N LEU A 94 -9.02 -3.10 1.27
CA LEU A 94 -7.86 -2.45 1.88
C LEU A 94 -7.71 -1.04 1.28
N PRO A 95 -7.61 0.03 2.10
CA PRO A 95 -7.28 1.37 1.62
C PRO A 95 -5.99 1.40 0.78
N PHE A 96 -6.05 2.07 -0.36
CA PHE A 96 -4.92 2.24 -1.27
C PHE A 96 -4.78 3.72 -1.66
N LEU A 97 -3.55 4.23 -1.65
CA LEU A 97 -3.21 5.58 -2.10
C LEU A 97 -2.04 5.51 -3.07
N GLU A 98 -2.25 6.00 -4.29
CA GLU A 98 -1.18 6.19 -5.26
C GLU A 98 -0.66 7.64 -5.20
N ILE A 99 0.66 7.80 -5.05
CA ILE A 99 1.34 9.09 -5.05
C ILE A 99 2.36 9.10 -6.19
N THR A 100 2.13 9.99 -7.15
CA THR A 100 3.11 10.28 -8.20
C THR A 100 4.12 11.31 -7.69
N MET A 101 5.39 10.93 -7.70
CA MET A 101 6.51 11.80 -7.42
C MET A 101 6.95 12.51 -8.70
N ASP A 102 6.84 13.83 -8.70
CA ASP A 102 7.44 14.72 -9.70
C ASP A 102 8.40 15.70 -8.99
N GLU A 103 9.50 16.04 -9.67
CA GLU A 103 10.61 16.86 -9.16
C GLU A 103 10.14 18.24 -8.68
N HIS A 104 8.99 18.71 -9.16
CA HIS A 104 8.38 19.99 -8.80
C HIS A 104 7.26 19.92 -7.75
N SER A 105 6.80 18.74 -7.32
CA SER A 105 5.55 18.59 -6.56
C SER A 105 5.72 18.38 -5.04
N ALA A 106 6.94 18.46 -4.52
CA ALA A 106 7.17 18.42 -3.08
C ALA A 106 6.78 19.76 -2.45
N ASP A 107 5.56 19.84 -1.89
CA ASP A 107 5.51 19.99 -0.43
C ASP A 107 4.09 19.91 0.15
N ALA A 108 3.15 20.79 -0.19
CA ALA A 108 1.90 20.86 0.58
C ALA A 108 0.84 19.81 0.17
N GLY A 109 0.55 19.70 -1.13
CA GLY A 109 -0.58 18.89 -1.62
C GLY A 109 -0.42 17.38 -1.38
N MET A 110 0.81 16.87 -1.52
CA MET A 110 1.11 15.47 -1.23
C MET A 110 0.88 15.14 0.24
N LEU A 111 1.30 16.03 1.15
CA LEU A 111 1.15 15.83 2.59
C LEU A 111 -0.30 15.81 3.00
N THR A 112 -1.11 16.75 2.51
CA THR A 112 -2.55 16.76 2.78
C THR A 112 -3.22 15.46 2.32
N ARG A 113 -2.80 14.90 1.17
CA ARG A 113 -3.32 13.60 0.70
C ARG A 113 -2.94 12.45 1.63
N ILE A 114 -1.70 12.44 2.14
CA ILE A 114 -1.23 11.44 3.10
C ILE A 114 -2.00 11.56 4.42
N GLU A 115 -2.13 12.77 4.96
CA GLU A 115 -2.86 13.04 6.18
C GLU A 115 -4.32 12.60 6.07
N ALA A 116 -4.99 12.97 4.96
CA ALA A 116 -6.34 12.54 4.67
C ALA A 116 -6.46 11.01 4.55
N PHE A 117 -5.45 10.36 3.94
CA PHE A 117 -5.42 8.90 3.84
C PHE A 117 -5.27 8.22 5.19
N ILE A 118 -4.36 8.69 6.05
CA ILE A 118 -4.18 8.16 7.41
C ILE A 118 -5.49 8.29 8.20
N GLU A 119 -6.14 9.45 8.11
CA GLU A 119 -7.41 9.70 8.79
C GLU A 119 -8.52 8.77 8.28
N MET A 120 -8.61 8.57 6.96
CA MET A 120 -9.55 7.61 6.35
C MET A 120 -9.32 6.18 6.86
N VAL A 121 -8.06 5.73 6.92
CA VAL A 121 -7.69 4.40 7.43
C VAL A 121 -8.10 4.24 8.89
N ARG A 122 -7.81 5.24 9.74
CA ARG A 122 -8.19 5.24 11.17
C ARG A 122 -9.70 5.17 11.36
N ARG A 123 -10.46 5.97 10.61
CA ARG A 123 -11.93 5.96 10.64
C ARG A 123 -12.49 4.59 10.28
N LYS A 124 -11.94 3.97 9.23
CA LYS A 124 -12.34 2.62 8.81
C LYS A 124 -12.07 1.60 9.92
N LYS A 125 -10.90 1.64 10.55
CA LYS A 125 -10.53 0.75 11.67
C LYS A 125 -11.48 0.93 12.86
N LYS A 126 -11.77 2.18 13.24
CA LYS A 126 -12.70 2.49 14.33
C LYS A 126 -14.11 1.98 14.03
N LYS A 127 -14.60 2.18 12.81
CA LYS A 127 -15.91 1.67 12.38
C LYS A 127 -15.99 0.14 12.50
N LEU A 128 -15.00 -0.58 11.97
CA LEU A 128 -14.94 -2.04 12.07
C LEU A 128 -14.95 -2.53 13.52
N ALA A 129 -14.20 -1.87 14.41
CA ALA A 129 -14.20 -2.20 15.83
C ALA A 129 -15.56 -1.97 16.50
N MET A 130 -16.24 -0.87 16.15
CA MET A 130 -17.58 -0.56 16.66
C MET A 130 -18.64 -1.53 16.15
N ASP A 131 -18.53 -1.99 14.90
CA ASP A 131 -19.46 -2.94 14.31
C ASP A 131 -19.31 -4.33 14.98
N LEU A 132 -18.09 -4.80 15.24
CA LEU A 132 -17.81 -6.04 15.97
C LEU A 132 -18.38 -6.02 17.41
N MET A 133 -18.19 -4.91 18.14
CA MET A 133 -18.73 -4.77 19.51
C MET A 133 -20.27 -4.82 19.56
N LYS A 134 -20.95 -4.31 18.52
CA LYS A 134 -22.41 -4.37 18.42
C LYS A 134 -22.90 -5.78 18.20
N GLU A 135 -22.24 -6.54 17.31
CA GLU A 135 -22.58 -7.94 17.02
C GLU A 135 -22.48 -8.82 18.28
N GLU A 136 -21.43 -8.65 19.09
CA GLU A 136 -21.27 -9.35 20.38
C GLU A 136 -22.35 -8.99 21.41
N THR A 137 -22.79 -7.73 21.44
CA THR A 137 -23.84 -7.26 22.35
C THR A 137 -25.23 -7.74 21.93
N THR A 138 -25.48 -7.95 20.63
CA THR A 138 -26.77 -8.49 20.12
C THR A 138 -26.87 -10.02 20.19
N ALA A 139 -25.76 -10.73 20.38
CA ALA A 139 -25.73 -12.19 20.49
C ALA A 139 -25.88 -12.71 21.93
N THR A 140 -26.05 -11.82 22.92
CA THR A 140 -26.28 -12.13 24.34
C THR A 140 -27.66 -11.66 24.77
#